data_AF-A0A834ALD0-F1
#
_entry.id   AF-A0A834ALD0-F1
#
_cell.length_a   1.000
_cell.length_b   1.000
_cell.length_c   1.000
_cell.angle_alpha   90.00
_cell.angle_beta   90.00
_cell.angle_gamma   90.00
#
_symmetry.space_group_name_H-M   'P 1'
#
loop_
_entity.id
_entity.type
_entity.pdbx_description
1 polymer ?
#
loop_
_entity_poly.entity_id
_entity_poly.type
_entity_poly.pdbx_seq_one_letter_code
_entity_poly.pdbx_strand_id
1 'polypeptide(L)'
;MKLVASWPSVNWTGVSFLQFLERTLYTTNTMSAEVIHQIEEALDDDEKEMLLFLCRDVAVDVTACNVRDLLDSLNERGNLTVMGLAELLYRVRRFDLLKRILKMDKMTVEAYLLRHPHLISDYRVLMTEIGDNLDNSDMSSLIFLMRDYMGRSKTAKNKDKGVRF
;
A
#
# COMPACT_ATOMS: atom_id res chain seq x y z
N MET A 1 39.03 -17.00 -53.37
CA MET A 1 37.67 -16.61 -52.93
C MET A 1 37.69 -16.43 -51.42
N LYS A 2 37.57 -15.21 -50.90
CA LYS A 2 37.30 -14.91 -49.49
C LYS A 2 36.03 -14.07 -49.45
N LEU A 3 34.98 -14.57 -48.82
CA LEU A 3 33.73 -13.84 -48.64
C LEU A 3 33.87 -12.95 -47.39
N VAL A 4 33.98 -11.64 -47.61
CA VAL A 4 33.77 -10.62 -46.58
C VAL A 4 32.27 -10.38 -46.51
N ALA A 5 31.65 -10.79 -45.39
CA ALA A 5 30.28 -10.39 -45.10
C ALA A 5 30.30 -8.99 -44.48
N SER A 6 29.84 -8.00 -45.24
CA SER A 6 29.45 -6.69 -44.73
C SER A 6 28.06 -6.82 -44.10
N TRP A 7 27.95 -6.49 -42.82
CA TRP A 7 26.64 -6.29 -42.17
C TRP A 7 26.32 -4.79 -42.13
N PRO A 8 25.05 -4.41 -42.34
CA PRO A 8 24.63 -3.02 -42.32
C PRO A 8 24.67 -2.48 -40.88
N SER A 9 25.21 -1.28 -40.71
CA SER A 9 25.20 -0.54 -39.45
C SER A 9 23.75 -0.24 -39.06
N VAL A 10 23.23 -0.97 -38.07
CA VAL A 10 21.95 -0.67 -37.42
C VAL A 10 22.10 0.65 -36.67
N ASN A 11 21.19 1.60 -36.90
CA ASN A 11 21.18 2.89 -36.22
C ASN A 11 20.57 2.76 -34.81
N TRP A 12 21.44 2.61 -33.81
CA TRP A 12 21.09 2.47 -32.39
C TRP A 12 20.37 3.68 -31.76
N THR A 13 20.15 4.75 -32.52
CA THR A 13 19.50 5.98 -32.05
C THR A 13 17.99 5.83 -31.83
N GLY A 14 17.31 4.96 -32.58
CA GLY A 14 15.87 4.75 -32.44
C GLY A 14 15.48 3.85 -31.24
N VAL A 15 16.27 2.80 -30.98
CA VAL A 15 16.04 1.88 -29.85
C VAL A 15 16.26 2.57 -28.50
N SER A 16 17.26 3.46 -28.45
CA SER A 16 17.53 4.28 -27.27
C SER A 16 16.41 5.28 -26.98
N PHE A 17 15.73 5.79 -28.02
CA PHE A 17 14.65 6.78 -27.89
C PHE A 17 13.35 6.16 -27.38
N LEU A 18 13.03 4.92 -27.79
CA LEU A 18 11.88 4.18 -27.26
C LEU A 18 12.08 3.75 -25.81
N GLN A 19 13.29 3.30 -25.43
CA GLN A 19 13.61 3.02 -24.03
C GLN A 19 13.59 4.29 -23.17
N PHE A 20 13.96 5.45 -23.73
CA PHE A 20 13.89 6.74 -23.05
C PHE A 20 12.43 7.22 -22.90
N LEU A 21 11.57 7.00 -23.91
CA LEU A 21 10.14 7.29 -23.83
C LEU A 21 9.39 6.35 -22.90
N GLU A 22 9.70 5.05 -22.90
CA GLU A 22 9.21 4.12 -21.88
C GLU A 22 9.64 4.60 -20.50
N ARG A 23 10.93 4.90 -20.30
CA ARG A 23 11.46 5.38 -19.00
C ARG A 23 10.86 6.72 -18.56
N THR A 24 10.42 7.58 -19.48
CA THR A 24 9.75 8.85 -19.13
C THR A 24 8.25 8.69 -18.87
N LEU A 25 7.59 7.72 -19.51
CA LEU A 25 6.17 7.40 -19.29
C LEU A 25 5.94 6.56 -18.01
N TYR A 26 6.91 5.74 -17.58
CA TYR A 26 6.84 5.03 -16.30
C TYR A 26 7.16 5.93 -15.08
N THR A 27 7.69 7.15 -15.29
CA THR A 27 8.27 7.98 -14.22
C THR A 27 7.52 9.30 -13.94
N THR A 28 6.36 9.54 -14.57
CA THR A 28 5.56 10.77 -14.31
C THR A 28 4.05 10.52 -14.21
N ASN A 29 3.64 9.37 -13.69
CA ASN A 29 2.21 9.12 -13.44
C ASN A 29 1.86 9.44 -11.98
N THR A 30 1.94 10.73 -11.64
CA THR A 30 1.40 11.27 -10.38
C THR A 30 -0.11 11.13 -10.37
N MET A 31 -0.69 10.64 -9.28
CA MET A 31 -2.15 10.53 -9.14
C MET A 31 -2.77 11.93 -9.18
N SER A 32 -3.88 12.07 -9.90
CA SER A 32 -4.70 13.28 -9.81
C SER A 32 -5.38 13.33 -8.44
N ALA A 33 -5.45 14.52 -7.85
CA ALA A 33 -6.21 14.75 -6.61
C ALA A 33 -7.68 14.29 -6.73
N GLU A 34 -8.26 14.37 -7.93
CA GLU A 34 -9.60 13.86 -8.23
C GLU A 34 -9.71 12.34 -8.02
N VAL A 35 -8.70 11.58 -8.44
CA VAL A 35 -8.69 10.12 -8.28
C VAL A 35 -8.54 9.74 -6.81
N ILE A 36 -7.68 10.46 -6.08
CA ILE A 36 -7.49 10.26 -4.64
C ILE A 36 -8.80 10.54 -3.88
N HIS A 37 -9.47 11.64 -4.21
CA HIS A 37 -10.77 11.99 -3.63
C HIS A 37 -11.84 10.94 -3.89
N GLN A 38 -12.00 10.51 -5.15
CA GLN A 38 -12.99 9.49 -5.52
C GLN A 38 -12.75 8.14 -4.82
N ILE A 39 -11.50 7.79 -4.55
CA ILE A 39 -11.16 6.58 -3.80
C ILE A 39 -11.51 6.77 -2.33
N GLU A 40 -11.06 7.86 -1.70
CA GLU A 40 -11.31 8.11 -0.29
C GLU A 40 -12.81 8.16 0.03
N GLU A 41 -13.63 8.81 -0.80
CA GLU A 41 -15.08 8.85 -0.63
C GLU A 41 -15.75 7.48 -0.81
N ALA A 42 -15.17 6.61 -1.64
CA ALA A 42 -15.77 5.32 -1.93
C ALA A 42 -15.45 4.25 -0.88
N LEU A 43 -14.43 4.47 -0.04
CA LEU A 43 -14.04 3.57 1.04
C LEU A 43 -14.87 3.83 2.29
N ASP A 44 -15.20 2.77 3.02
CA ASP A 44 -15.78 2.89 4.35
C ASP A 44 -14.69 3.08 5.44
N ASP A 45 -15.12 3.27 6.68
CA ASP A 45 -14.20 3.58 7.78
C ASP A 45 -13.26 2.40 8.10
N ASP A 46 -13.73 1.15 8.00
CA ASP A 46 -12.91 -0.03 8.27
C ASP A 46 -11.85 -0.21 7.16
N GLU A 47 -12.23 0.01 5.90
CA GLU A 47 -11.33 0.00 4.75
C GLU A 47 -10.29 1.12 4.84
N LYS A 48 -10.68 2.30 5.32
CA LYS A 48 -9.77 3.44 5.55
C LYS A 48 -8.75 3.12 6.64
N GLU A 49 -9.18 2.57 7.77
CA GLU A 49 -8.28 2.16 8.85
C GLU A 49 -7.30 1.07 8.38
N MET A 50 -7.77 0.11 7.57
CA MET A 50 -6.90 -0.89 6.97
C MET A 50 -5.83 -0.26 6.06
N LEU A 51 -6.17 0.73 5.22
CA LEU A 51 -5.17 1.44 4.41
C LEU A 51 -4.13 2.17 5.25
N LEU A 52 -4.56 2.87 6.30
CA LEU A 52 -3.66 3.55 7.23
C LEU A 52 -2.70 2.55 7.89
N PHE A 53 -3.19 1.38 8.28
CA PHE A 53 -2.37 0.30 8.83
C PHE A 53 -1.34 -0.22 7.82
N LEU A 54 -1.77 -0.56 6.60
CA LEU A 54 -0.91 -1.12 5.55
C LEU A 54 0.24 -0.16 5.19
N CYS A 55 -0.04 1.13 5.10
CA CYS A 55 0.94 2.13 4.67
C CYS A 55 1.90 2.60 5.77
N ARG A 56 1.77 2.11 7.00
CA ARG A 56 2.51 2.65 8.17
C ARG A 56 4.03 2.63 8.02
N ASP A 57 4.57 1.65 7.29
CA ASP A 57 6.02 1.51 7.08
C ASP A 57 6.53 2.41 5.94
N VAL A 58 5.66 2.80 5.00
CA VAL A 58 5.99 3.69 3.88
C VAL A 58 5.76 5.16 4.25
N ALA A 59 4.86 5.39 5.21
CA ALA A 59 4.42 6.70 5.68
C ALA A 59 5.05 7.11 7.03
N VAL A 60 6.23 6.58 7.38
CA VAL A 60 6.87 6.78 8.71
C VAL A 60 7.02 8.25 9.12
N ASP A 61 7.25 9.14 8.17
CA ASP A 61 7.41 10.59 8.40
C ASP A 61 6.14 11.39 8.11
N VAL A 62 5.01 10.71 7.85
CA VAL A 62 3.75 11.35 7.52
C VAL A 62 2.84 11.25 8.74
N THR A 63 2.55 12.39 9.37
CA THR A 63 1.47 12.51 10.34
C THR A 63 0.14 12.60 9.60
N ALA A 64 -0.21 11.54 8.86
CA ALA A 64 -1.47 11.48 8.14
C ALA A 64 -2.62 11.38 9.15
N CYS A 65 -3.58 12.28 9.06
CA CYS A 65 -4.77 12.26 9.91
C CYS A 65 -5.91 11.43 9.28
N ASN A 66 -5.85 11.20 7.97
CA ASN A 66 -6.84 10.46 7.20
C ASN A 66 -6.22 9.88 5.92
N VAL A 67 -6.98 9.07 5.18
CA VAL A 67 -6.51 8.39 3.96
C VAL A 67 -6.16 9.36 2.84
N ARG A 68 -6.88 10.48 2.70
CA ARG A 68 -6.56 11.49 1.69
C ARG A 68 -5.18 12.10 1.93
N ASP A 69 -4.90 12.55 3.14
CA ASP A 69 -3.61 13.13 3.52
C ASP A 69 -2.47 12.12 3.32
N LEU A 70 -2.72 10.84 3.62
CA LEU A 70 -1.78 9.75 3.37
C LEU A 70 -1.49 9.60 1.87
N LEU A 71 -2.52 9.48 1.04
CA LEU A 71 -2.38 9.27 -0.40
C LEU A 71 -1.75 10.50 -1.09
N ASP A 72 -2.16 11.70 -0.71
CA ASP A 72 -1.57 12.96 -1.19
C ASP A 72 -0.07 13.02 -0.82
N SER A 73 0.28 12.72 0.43
CA SER A 73 1.69 12.70 0.87
C SER A 73 2.53 11.66 0.13
N LEU A 74 2.00 10.46 -0.10
CA LEU A 74 2.69 9.43 -0.86
C LEU A 74 2.85 9.82 -2.34
N ASN A 75 1.85 10.51 -2.90
CA ASN A 75 1.87 11.00 -4.27
C ASN A 75 2.89 12.14 -4.46
N GLU A 76 2.91 13.11 -3.56
CA GLU A 76 3.87 14.23 -3.56
C GLU A 76 5.32 13.75 -3.43
N ARG A 77 5.55 12.68 -2.65
CA ARG A 77 6.87 12.05 -2.51
C ARG A 77 7.27 11.18 -3.71
N GLY A 78 6.37 10.98 -4.68
CA GLY A 78 6.59 10.09 -5.83
C GLY A 78 6.54 8.60 -5.49
N ASN A 79 6.08 8.25 -4.27
CA ASN A 79 5.96 6.87 -3.82
C ASN A 79 4.65 6.21 -4.30
N LEU A 80 3.60 7.01 -4.55
CA LEU A 80 2.31 6.49 -5.02
C LEU A 80 2.22 6.46 -6.54
N THR A 81 2.55 5.32 -7.13
CA THR A 81 2.32 5.04 -8.55
C THR A 81 0.92 4.46 -8.78
N VAL A 82 0.46 4.36 -10.04
CA VAL A 82 -0.81 3.64 -10.37
C VAL A 82 -0.79 2.22 -9.82
N MET A 83 0.35 1.54 -9.96
CA MET A 83 0.47 0.15 -9.48
C MET A 83 0.52 0.07 -7.95
N GLY A 84 1.10 1.06 -7.29
CA GLY A 84 1.03 1.18 -5.83
C GLY A 84 -0.40 1.39 -5.34
N LEU A 85 -1.17 2.26 -5.99
CA LEU A 85 -2.59 2.45 -5.69
C LEU A 85 -3.43 1.20 -6.02
N ALA A 86 -3.11 0.51 -7.12
CA ALA A 86 -3.73 -0.76 -7.47
C ALA A 86 -3.43 -1.85 -6.44
N GLU A 87 -2.21 -1.90 -5.91
CA GLU A 87 -1.85 -2.80 -4.81
C GLU A 87 -2.71 -2.49 -3.57
N LEU A 88 -2.81 -1.22 -3.16
CA LEU A 88 -3.63 -0.82 -2.01
C LEU A 88 -5.07 -1.27 -2.15
N LEU A 89 -5.71 -0.96 -3.29
CA LEU A 89 -7.09 -1.36 -3.59
C LEU A 89 -7.26 -2.89 -3.66
N TYR A 90 -6.24 -3.62 -4.10
CA TYR A 90 -6.23 -5.07 -4.10
C TYR A 90 -6.19 -5.64 -2.67
N ARG A 91 -5.32 -5.09 -1.79
CA ARG A 91 -5.21 -5.53 -0.38
C ARG A 91 -6.51 -5.31 0.39
N VAL A 92 -7.17 -4.17 0.18
CA VAL A 92 -8.47 -3.87 0.81
C VAL A 92 -9.66 -4.51 0.07
N ARG A 93 -9.39 -5.37 -0.92
CA ARG A 93 -10.39 -6.15 -1.67
C ARG A 93 -11.43 -5.31 -2.44
N ARG A 94 -11.14 -4.04 -2.73
CA ARG A 94 -11.99 -3.14 -3.55
C ARG A 94 -11.75 -3.31 -5.04
N PHE A 95 -12.05 -4.52 -5.53
CA PHE A 95 -11.93 -4.88 -6.94
C PHE A 95 -12.89 -4.11 -7.86
N ASP A 96 -13.99 -3.60 -7.31
CA ASP A 96 -14.89 -2.67 -7.99
C ASP A 96 -14.19 -1.35 -8.33
N LEU A 97 -13.40 -0.80 -7.40
CA LEU A 97 -12.65 0.44 -7.59
C LEU A 97 -11.49 0.24 -8.57
N LEU A 98 -10.80 -0.90 -8.51
CA LEU A 98 -9.80 -1.28 -9.52
C LEU A 98 -10.38 -1.22 -10.95
N LYS A 99 -11.53 -1.85 -11.16
CA LYS A 99 -12.18 -1.88 -12.48
C LYS A 99 -12.73 -0.53 -12.89
N ARG A 100 -13.39 0.17 -11.96
CA ARG A 100 -14.11 1.41 -12.27
C ARG A 100 -13.17 2.59 -12.47
N ILE A 101 -12.16 2.74 -11.60
CA ILE A 101 -11.26 3.91 -11.56
C ILE A 101 -9.98 3.63 -12.34
N LEU A 102 -9.25 2.55 -12.01
CA LEU A 102 -7.95 2.25 -12.63
C LEU A 102 -8.06 1.46 -13.95
N LYS A 103 -9.25 0.99 -14.31
CA LYS A 103 -9.51 0.13 -15.48
C LYS A 103 -8.66 -1.15 -15.47
N MET A 104 -8.37 -1.67 -14.28
CA MET A 104 -7.61 -2.89 -14.07
C MET A 104 -8.51 -3.99 -13.49
N ASP A 105 -8.26 -5.22 -13.89
CA ASP A 105 -8.86 -6.39 -13.27
C ASP A 105 -7.92 -6.98 -12.20
N LYS A 106 -8.49 -7.81 -11.34
CA LYS A 106 -7.77 -8.48 -10.25
C LYS A 106 -6.55 -9.26 -10.77
N MET A 107 -6.69 -9.98 -11.88
CA MET A 107 -5.63 -10.85 -12.41
C MET A 107 -4.42 -10.03 -12.88
N THR A 108 -4.65 -8.84 -13.46
CA THR A 108 -3.56 -7.94 -13.85
C THR A 108 -2.75 -7.48 -12.65
N VAL A 109 -3.41 -7.13 -11.54
CA VAL A 109 -2.72 -6.71 -10.32
C VAL A 109 -1.95 -7.88 -9.70
N GLU A 110 -2.55 -9.07 -9.61
CA GLU A 110 -1.87 -10.28 -9.11
C GLU A 110 -0.62 -10.63 -9.93
N ALA A 111 -0.75 -10.61 -11.25
CA ALA A 111 0.38 -10.89 -12.14
C ALA A 111 1.52 -9.86 -11.98
N TYR A 112 1.19 -8.61 -11.67
CA TYR A 112 2.16 -7.56 -11.38
C TYR A 112 2.87 -7.81 -10.04
N LEU A 113 2.12 -8.05 -8.97
CA LEU A 113 2.69 -8.28 -7.63
C LEU A 113 3.65 -9.48 -7.60
N LEU A 114 3.40 -10.50 -8.42
CA LEU A 114 4.32 -11.65 -8.56
C LEU A 114 5.71 -11.31 -9.14
N ARG A 115 5.86 -10.17 -9.82
CA ARG A 115 7.06 -9.83 -10.60
C ARG A 115 7.76 -8.56 -10.13
N HIS A 116 7.11 -7.75 -9.31
CA HIS A 116 7.57 -6.42 -8.95
C HIS A 116 7.61 -6.23 -7.44
N PRO A 117 8.52 -5.39 -6.93
CA PRO A 117 8.54 -5.04 -5.51
C PRO A 117 7.19 -4.45 -5.08
N HIS A 118 6.73 -4.87 -3.91
CA HIS A 118 5.52 -4.36 -3.29
C HIS A 118 5.76 -2.96 -2.70
N LEU A 119 4.75 -2.10 -2.80
CA LEU A 119 4.69 -0.86 -2.01
C LEU A 119 4.53 -1.22 -0.53
N ILE A 120 3.72 -2.23 -0.24
CA ILE A 120 3.38 -2.63 1.13
C ILE A 120 4.30 -3.76 1.58
N SER A 121 4.80 -3.65 2.82
CA SER A 121 5.67 -4.67 3.38
C SER A 121 4.92 -5.99 3.56
N ASP A 122 5.58 -7.11 3.26
CA ASP A 122 5.00 -8.45 3.44
C ASP A 122 4.56 -8.69 4.91
N TYR A 123 5.20 -8.02 5.87
CA TYR A 123 4.79 -8.02 7.27
C TYR A 123 3.39 -7.45 7.47
N ARG A 124 3.08 -6.28 6.89
CA ARG A 124 1.76 -5.63 7.03
C ARG A 124 0.66 -6.44 6.37
N VAL A 125 0.98 -7.03 5.22
CA VAL A 125 0.11 -7.98 4.53
C VAL A 125 -0.22 -9.16 5.43
N LEU A 126 0.80 -9.84 5.93
CA LEU A 126 0.63 -11.00 6.81
C LEU A 126 -0.21 -10.67 8.05
N MET A 127 0.03 -9.51 8.67
CA MET A 127 -0.74 -9.09 9.85
C MET A 127 -2.21 -8.83 9.53
N THR A 128 -2.51 -8.32 8.34
CA THR A 128 -3.89 -8.11 7.88
C THR A 128 -4.56 -9.45 7.57
N GLU A 129 -3.86 -10.36 6.88
CA GLU A 129 -4.38 -11.71 6.61
C GLU A 129 -4.63 -12.52 7.88
N ILE A 130 -3.77 -12.38 8.90
CA ILE A 130 -4.01 -12.95 10.22
C ILE A 130 -5.28 -12.33 10.82
N GLY A 131 -5.40 -11.01 10.82
CA GLY A 131 -6.57 -10.30 11.36
C GLY A 131 -7.89 -10.72 10.72
N ASP A 132 -7.92 -10.85 9.39
CA ASP A 132 -9.10 -11.29 8.61
C ASP A 132 -9.60 -12.69 9.01
N ASN A 133 -8.71 -13.54 9.54
CA ASN A 133 -9.02 -14.92 9.91
C ASN A 133 -9.30 -15.10 11.41
N LEU A 134 -9.20 -14.04 12.23
CA LEU A 134 -9.47 -14.10 13.66
C LEU A 134 -10.89 -13.59 13.95
N ASP A 135 -11.70 -14.42 14.61
CA ASP A 135 -12.99 -13.96 15.12
C ASP A 135 -12.86 -13.25 16.48
N ASN A 136 -13.98 -12.76 17.02
CA ASN A 136 -13.99 -12.05 18.31
C ASN A 136 -13.50 -12.92 19.48
N SER A 137 -13.73 -14.23 19.43
CA SER A 137 -13.31 -15.18 20.46
C SER A 137 -11.81 -15.49 20.36
N ASP A 138 -11.29 -15.60 19.14
CA ASP A 138 -9.87 -15.75 18.87
C ASP A 138 -9.10 -14.49 19.29
N MET A 139 -9.63 -13.31 18.98
CA MET A 139 -9.06 -12.02 19.42
C MET A 139 -9.03 -11.90 20.94
N SER A 140 -10.10 -12.32 21.62
CA SER A 140 -10.15 -12.35 23.10
C SER A 140 -9.08 -13.29 23.68
N SER A 141 -8.90 -14.46 23.05
CA SER A 141 -7.88 -15.44 23.42
C SER A 141 -6.47 -14.91 23.18
N LEU A 142 -6.23 -14.25 22.04
CA LEU A 142 -4.95 -13.62 21.72
C LEU A 142 -4.60 -12.52 22.72
N ILE A 143 -5.56 -11.65 23.06
CA ILE A 143 -5.37 -10.60 24.08
C ILE A 143 -5.00 -11.23 25.44
N PHE A 144 -5.65 -12.32 25.82
CA PHE A 144 -5.34 -13.04 27.06
C PHE A 144 -3.92 -13.61 27.05
N LEU A 145 -3.51 -14.27 25.97
CA LEU A 145 -2.16 -14.84 25.83
C LEU A 145 -1.08 -13.76 25.81
N MET A 146 -1.36 -12.62 25.18
CA MET A 146 -0.42 -11.52 25.04
C MET A 146 -0.36 -10.62 26.28
N ARG A 147 -1.24 -10.80 27.26
CA ARG A 147 -1.38 -9.92 28.43
C ARG A 147 -0.08 -9.69 29.19
N ASP A 148 0.76 -10.71 29.31
CA ASP A 148 2.03 -10.62 30.05
C ASP A 148 3.15 -9.98 29.21
N TYR A 149 2.99 -9.94 27.88
CA TYR A 149 3.92 -9.35 26.92
C TYR A 149 3.55 -7.91 26.54
N MET A 150 2.27 -7.55 26.61
CA MET A 150 1.80 -6.17 26.51
C MET A 150 2.17 -5.46 27.82
N GLY A 151 3.40 -4.93 27.88
CA GLY A 151 3.98 -4.32 29.08
C GLY A 151 2.95 -3.52 29.88
N ARG A 152 2.94 -3.76 31.20
CA ARG A 152 1.98 -3.22 32.19
C ARG A 152 1.95 -1.68 32.19
N SER A 153 1.34 -1.05 31.19
CA SER A 153 1.17 0.40 31.12
C SER A 153 0.06 0.79 32.09
N LYS A 154 0.44 0.93 33.36
CA LYS A 154 -0.23 1.64 34.45
C LYS A 154 -1.77 1.62 34.42
N THR A 155 -2.37 0.50 34.80
CA THR A 155 -3.62 0.54 35.58
C THR A 155 -3.30 0.89 37.03
N ALA A 156 -2.72 2.08 37.27
CA ALA A 156 -2.66 2.64 38.61
C ALA A 156 -4.05 3.20 38.95
N LYS A 157 -4.98 2.31 39.31
CA LYS A 157 -6.20 2.71 40.03
C LYS A 157 -5.74 3.44 41.29
N ASN A 158 -6.01 4.74 41.35
CA ASN A 158 -5.75 5.58 42.51
C ASN A 158 -6.24 4.87 43.77
N LYS A 159 -5.33 4.72 44.73
CA LYS A 159 -5.61 4.30 46.10
C LYS A 159 -6.68 5.22 46.66
N ASP A 160 -7.85 4.66 46.94
CA ASP A 160 -8.89 5.28 47.74
C ASP A 160 -8.26 5.66 49.09
N LYS A 161 -8.06 6.96 49.32
CA LYS A 161 -7.69 7.46 50.64
C LYS A 161 -8.97 7.48 51.46
N GLY A 162 -9.22 6.37 52.14
CA GLY A 162 -10.21 6.29 53.20
C GLY A 162 -10.00 7.43 54.17
N VAL A 163 -10.98 8.34 54.20
CA VAL A 163 -11.21 9.26 55.32
C VAL A 163 -11.53 8.37 56.52
N ARG A 164 -10.72 8.47 57.58
CA ARG A 164 -11.08 7.95 58.90
C ARG A 164 -11.15 9.16 59.84
N PHE A 165 -12.32 9.25 60.47
CA PHE A 165 -12.84 10.28 61.36
C PHE A 165 -11.84 10.80 62.39
#